data_AF-A0A2P4UEF6-F1
#
_entry.id   AF-A0A2P4UEF6-F1
#
_cell.length_a   1.000
_cell.length_b   1.000
_cell.length_c   1.000
_cell.angle_alpha   90.00
_cell.angle_beta   90.00
_cell.angle_gamma   90.00
#
_symmetry.space_group_name_H-M   'P 1'
#
loop_
_entity.id
_entity.type
_entity.pdbx_description
1 polymer ?
#
loop_
_entity_poly.entity_id
_entity_poly.type
_entity_poly.pdbx_seq_one_letter_code
_entity_poly.pdbx_strand_id
1 'polypeptide(L)'
;MITALVLASLAGALALWLPRLLRTAPAREEPGGYPESMTAELDPGDEEYLAWLADQLWPDDEYLDAEPRRESDHDGEESGGMFR
;
A
#
# COMPACT_ATOMS: atom_id res chain seq x y z
N MET A 1 -28.49 -12.68 30.77
CA MET A 1 -29.17 -11.70 29.87
C MET A 1 -28.17 -10.90 29.05
N ILE A 2 -27.24 -10.18 29.68
CA ILE A 2 -26.19 -9.42 28.98
C ILE A 2 -25.33 -10.31 28.08
N THR A 3 -24.93 -11.49 28.57
CA THR A 3 -24.16 -12.47 27.80
C THR A 3 -24.85 -12.90 26.50
N ALA A 4 -26.17 -13.11 26.53
CA ALA A 4 -26.95 -13.47 25.34
C ALA A 4 -27.02 -12.32 24.32
N LEU A 5 -27.12 -11.07 24.80
CA LEU A 5 -27.12 -9.88 23.94
C LEU A 5 -25.77 -9.64 23.27
N VAL A 6 -24.67 -9.88 24.00
CA VAL A 6 -23.31 -9.79 23.47
C VAL A 6 -23.07 -10.85 22.41
N LEU A 7 -23.46 -12.11 22.66
CA LEU A 7 -23.34 -13.19 21.68
C LEU A 7 -24.16 -12.92 20.42
N ALA A 8 -25.38 -12.39 20.55
CA ALA A 8 -26.23 -12.02 19.42
C ALA A 8 -25.62 -10.87 18.60
N SER A 9 -25.06 -9.85 19.25
CA SER A 9 -24.37 -8.74 18.55
C SER A 9 -23.12 -9.22 17.83
N LEU A 10 -22.31 -10.06 18.49
CA LEU A 10 -21.10 -10.63 17.89
C LEU A 10 -21.44 -11.49 16.68
N ALA A 11 -22.46 -12.35 16.79
CA ALA A 11 -22.93 -13.18 15.69
C ALA A 11 -23.49 -12.35 14.54
N GLY A 12 -24.23 -11.28 14.82
CA GLY A 12 -24.74 -10.36 13.80
C GLY A 12 -23.63 -9.59 13.08
N ALA A 13 -22.67 -9.05 13.83
CA ALA A 13 -21.50 -8.38 13.26
C ALA A 13 -20.66 -9.35 12.41
N LEU A 14 -20.44 -10.57 12.92
CA LEU A 14 -19.74 -11.63 12.22
C LEU A 14 -20.48 -12.00 10.93
N ALA A 15 -21.80 -12.15 10.95
CA ALA A 15 -22.61 -12.49 9.77
C ALA A 15 -22.60 -11.39 8.70
N LEU A 16 -22.47 -10.12 9.10
CA LEU A 16 -22.32 -8.98 8.17
C LEU A 16 -20.91 -8.91 7.57
N TRP A 17 -19.89 -9.23 8.37
CA TRP A 17 -18.50 -9.23 7.93
C TRP A 17 -18.14 -10.49 7.13
N LEU A 18 -18.75 -11.64 7.42
CA LEU A 18 -18.53 -12.92 6.75
C LEU A 18 -18.59 -12.79 5.22
N PRO A 19 -19.65 -12.27 4.59
CA PRO A 19 -19.71 -12.17 3.13
C PRO A 19 -18.71 -11.16 2.54
N ARG A 20 -18.16 -10.24 3.34
CA ARG A 20 -17.10 -9.31 2.90
C ARG A 20 -15.71 -9.96 3.02
N LEU A 21 -15.50 -10.78 4.05
CA LEU A 21 -14.30 -11.61 4.25
C LEU A 21 -14.26 -12.80 3.29
N LEU A 22 -15.42 -13.41 3.02
CA LEU A 22 -15.64 -14.51 2.07
C LEU A 22 -16.06 -14.00 0.69
N ARG A 23 -16.07 -12.68 0.46
CA ARG A 23 -15.89 -12.19 -0.91
C ARG A 23 -14.47 -12.55 -1.27
N THR A 24 -14.29 -13.81 -1.63
CA THR A 24 -13.10 -14.34 -2.23
C THR A 24 -12.79 -13.38 -3.37
N ALA A 25 -11.62 -12.77 -3.32
CA ALA A 25 -10.96 -12.30 -4.52
C ALA A 25 -11.18 -13.39 -5.60
N PRO A 26 -11.48 -13.02 -6.86
CA PRO A 26 -11.70 -14.01 -7.92
C PRO A 26 -10.63 -15.09 -7.79
N ALA A 27 -11.07 -16.35 -7.67
CA ALA A 27 -10.19 -17.45 -7.36
C ALA A 27 -9.04 -17.42 -8.37
N ARG A 28 -7.85 -17.02 -7.90
CA ARG A 28 -6.62 -17.07 -8.68
C ARG A 28 -6.36 -18.56 -8.88
N GLU A 29 -6.74 -19.08 -10.03
CA GLU A 29 -6.30 -20.40 -10.48
C GLU A 29 -4.79 -20.35 -10.66
N GLU A 30 -4.01 -20.63 -9.61
CA GLU A 30 -2.63 -21.10 -9.73
C GLU A 30 -2.24 -21.88 -8.45
N PRO A 31 -1.75 -23.13 -8.57
CA PRO A 31 -1.31 -23.94 -7.45
C PRO A 31 0.10 -23.52 -7.01
N GLY A 32 0.18 -22.59 -6.07
CA GLY A 32 1.41 -22.25 -5.38
C GLY A 32 1.96 -20.88 -5.74
N GLY A 33 2.36 -20.12 -4.73
CA GLY A 33 3.00 -18.83 -4.89
C GLY A 33 2.24 -17.75 -4.14
N TYR A 34 2.56 -17.62 -2.84
CA TYR A 34 2.74 -16.25 -2.35
C TYR A 34 3.77 -15.61 -3.28
N PRO A 35 3.60 -14.37 -3.74
CA PRO A 35 4.61 -13.75 -4.58
C PRO A 35 5.92 -13.74 -3.81
N GLU A 36 6.89 -14.55 -4.24
CA GLU A 36 8.20 -14.64 -3.59
C GLU A 36 9.10 -13.42 -3.93
N SER A 37 8.52 -12.36 -4.51
CA SER A 37 9.22 -11.15 -4.91
C SER A 37 8.46 -9.89 -4.46
N MET A 38 9.21 -8.92 -3.92
CA MET A 38 8.75 -7.55 -3.60
C MET A 38 8.30 -6.75 -4.85
N THR A 39 8.33 -7.35 -6.04
CA THR A 39 7.96 -6.73 -7.33
C THR A 39 6.84 -7.47 -8.06
N ALA A 40 6.12 -8.37 -7.40
CA ALA A 40 5.04 -9.08 -8.06
C ALA A 40 3.90 -8.12 -8.40
N GLU A 41 3.45 -8.16 -9.65
CA GLU A 41 2.28 -7.41 -10.11
C GLU A 41 1.03 -7.91 -9.36
N LEU A 42 0.35 -6.97 -8.71
CA LEU A 42 -0.84 -7.23 -7.93
C LEU A 42 -2.08 -7.19 -8.84
N ASP A 43 -3.20 -7.71 -8.36
CA ASP A 43 -4.47 -7.49 -9.05
C ASP A 43 -4.87 -6.00 -8.91
N PRO A 44 -5.49 -5.38 -9.93
CA PRO A 44 -5.88 -3.96 -9.86
C PRO A 44 -6.70 -3.61 -8.61
N GLY A 45 -7.56 -4.52 -8.13
CA GLY A 45 -8.34 -4.27 -6.91
C GLY A 45 -7.50 -4.23 -5.64
N ASP A 46 -6.43 -5.02 -5.58
CA ASP A 46 -5.51 -5.06 -4.44
C ASP A 46 -4.60 -3.82 -4.44
N GLU A 47 -4.18 -3.34 -5.61
CA GLU A 47 -3.43 -2.09 -5.76
C GLU A 47 -4.24 -0.89 -5.29
N GLU A 48 -5.50 -0.77 -5.73
CA GLU A 48 -6.40 0.31 -5.30
C GLU A 48 -6.67 0.28 -3.79
N TYR A 49 -6.83 -0.91 -3.22
CA TYR A 49 -7.01 -1.08 -1.78
C TYR A 49 -5.77 -0.62 -0.99
N LEU A 50 -4.57 -1.02 -1.42
CA LEU A 50 -3.33 -0.61 -0.78
C LEU A 50 -3.07 0.89 -0.93
N ALA A 51 -3.39 1.49 -2.09
CA ALA A 51 -3.28 2.93 -2.30
C ALA A 51 -4.23 3.72 -1.37
N TRP A 52 -5.49 3.29 -1.26
CA TRP A 52 -6.44 3.88 -0.31
C TRP A 52 -5.98 3.71 1.14
N LEU A 53 -5.42 2.55 1.48
CA LEU A 53 -4.94 2.27 2.83
C LEU A 53 -3.73 3.14 3.19
N ALA A 54 -2.81 3.35 2.26
CA ALA A 54 -1.65 4.23 2.42
C ALA A 54 -2.08 5.68 2.67
N ASP A 55 -3.03 6.21 1.89
CA ASP A 55 -3.60 7.56 2.05
C ASP A 55 -4.17 7.78 3.47
N GLN A 56 -4.79 6.74 4.04
CA GLN A 56 -5.40 6.81 5.37
C GLN A 56 -4.41 6.68 6.54
N LEU A 57 -3.37 5.84 6.38
CA LEU A 57 -2.43 5.51 7.45
C LEU A 57 -1.19 6.41 7.45
N TRP A 58 -0.87 7.02 6.31
CA TRP A 58 0.36 7.76 6.12
C TRP A 58 0.12 9.09 5.38
N PRO A 59 -0.71 10.00 5.94
CA PRO A 59 -1.12 11.23 5.25
C PRO A 59 0.03 12.24 5.02
N ASP A 60 1.06 12.22 5.85
CA ASP A 60 2.22 13.12 5.80
C ASP A 60 3.49 12.35 5.39
N ASP A 61 3.43 11.47 4.39
CA ASP A 61 4.51 10.55 4.01
C ASP A 61 5.90 11.19 3.89
N GLU A 62 6.64 11.18 5.03
CA GLU A 62 7.98 11.72 5.21
C GLU A 62 9.03 11.04 4.31
N TYR A 63 8.71 9.88 3.73
CA TYR A 63 9.59 9.18 2.77
C TYR A 63 9.18 9.42 1.32
N LEU A 64 8.02 10.02 1.09
CA LEU A 64 7.57 10.57 -0.19
C LEU A 64 8.00 12.03 -0.34
N ASP A 65 9.08 12.44 0.34
CA ASP A 65 9.77 13.68 0.05
C ASP A 65 10.10 13.68 -1.44
N ALA A 66 9.32 14.48 -2.21
CA ALA A 66 9.64 14.77 -3.59
C ALA A 66 11.08 15.26 -3.59
N GLU A 67 12.00 14.49 -4.19
CA GLU A 67 13.40 14.88 -4.23
C GLU A 67 13.44 16.38 -4.54
N PRO A 68 14.09 17.20 -3.70
CA PRO A 68 14.09 18.64 -3.90
C PRO A 68 14.48 18.86 -5.34
N ARG A 69 13.61 19.55 -6.11
CA ARG A 69 13.85 19.89 -7.51
C ARG A 69 15.32 20.22 -7.63
N ARG A 70 16.10 19.35 -8.29
CA ARG A 70 17.50 19.62 -8.59
C ARG A 70 17.50 20.83 -9.50
N GLU A 71 17.42 22.03 -8.92
CA GLU A 71 17.88 23.23 -9.60
C GLU A 71 19.35 22.99 -9.88
N SER A 72 19.71 23.17 -11.14
CA SER A 72 21.03 22.93 -11.74
C SER A 72 21.38 21.46 -12.04
N ASP A 73 20.74 20.94 -13.10
CA ASP A 73 21.58 20.53 -14.23
C ASP A 73 22.28 21.82 -14.74
N HIS A 74 23.46 22.13 -14.20
CA HIS A 74 24.43 23.01 -14.87
C HIS A 74 25.55 22.11 -15.36
N ASP A 75 25.32 21.60 -16.55
CA ASP A 75 26.32 21.12 -17.47
C ASP A 75 27.33 22.22 -17.81
N GLY A 76 28.61 21.87 -17.91
CA GLY A 76 29.54 22.57 -18.80
C GLY A 76 30.45 23.64 -18.19
N GLU A 77 31.67 23.21 -17.90
CA GLU A 77 32.92 23.81 -18.42
C GLU A 77 33.49 25.13 -17.83
N GLU A 78 34.67 24.94 -17.22
CA GLU A 78 35.89 25.77 -17.33
C GLU A 78 35.96 27.13 -16.59
N SER A 79 36.76 27.16 -15.53
CA SER A 79 37.78 28.21 -15.41
C SER A 79 38.97 27.70 -14.62
N GLY A 80 40.08 27.53 -15.33
CA GLY A 80 41.40 27.25 -14.76
C GLY A 80 41.86 28.29 -13.75
N GLY A 81 42.68 27.82 -12.82
CA GLY A 81 43.27 28.65 -11.77
C GLY A 81 44.35 27.88 -11.02
N MET A 82 45.39 27.50 -11.75
CA MET A 82 46.74 27.23 -11.25
C MET A 82 47.08 28.19 -10.10
N PHE A 83 47.58 27.73 -8.95
CA PHE A 83 48.74 28.29 -8.24
C PHE A 83 49.03 27.55 -6.92
N ARG A 84 50.21 26.92 -6.90
CA ARG A 84 51.14 26.62 -5.80
C ARG A 84 50.77 25.55 -4.76
#